data_AF-A0A0D8B7M5-F1
#
_entry.id   AF-A0A0D8B7M5-F1
#
_cell.length_a   1.000
_cell.length_b   1.000
_cell.length_c   1.000
_cell.angle_alpha   90.00
_cell.angle_beta   90.00
_cell.angle_gamma   90.00
#
_symmetry.space_group_name_H-M   'P 1'
#
loop_
_entity.id
_entity.type
_entity.pdbx_description
1 polymer ?
#
loop_
_entity_poly.entity_id
_entity_poly.type
_entity_poly.pdbx_seq_one_letter_code
_entity_poly.pdbx_strand_id
1 'polypeptide(L)'
;MLAIPTFSTFEDAYLAVLRHVGGQTEFVNAPRGNASRECLNISLRLDDPLERIPYLRARKVNIIFHYAEALWYLWGRDDVEMISYYAPQMRSYSADGHTLRGSAYGHRLFAVPGDGEVSRFDRLLTLLRGEDATKRAVSVAFDESELDIPHNIDVSCMIALQFLIRDGVLHLICYMRANDADQGLLSDVFSFTLLQEFTANLLGVGVGTYAHHVGSMHIGDRDAGRVERVLVEASTLGPGRVRFPSARMPATSWADLAVLAAYEEALRRDRDRIIPAKVDETGLAPYWQQVLLLFEVQRQIVHQPGRLLDRAVLGALHPRYQWLLSHRWPERMPAPLATSRSSA
;
A
#
# COMPACT_ATOMS: atom_id res chain seq x y z
N MET A 1 -6.99 -3.81 -28.97
CA MET A 1 -6.83 -5.13 -28.33
C MET A 1 -7.87 -5.20 -27.22
N LEU A 2 -8.75 -6.23 -27.17
CA LEU A 2 -9.80 -6.32 -26.14
C LEU A 2 -9.26 -6.76 -24.76
N ALA A 3 -8.04 -7.31 -24.72
CA ALA A 3 -7.40 -7.77 -23.49
C ALA A 3 -6.59 -6.66 -22.81
N ILE A 4 -6.69 -6.60 -21.49
CA ILE A 4 -5.93 -5.68 -20.64
C ILE A 4 -4.46 -6.13 -20.61
N PRO A 5 -3.48 -5.21 -20.73
CA PRO A 5 -2.07 -5.53 -20.54
C PRO A 5 -1.83 -6.23 -19.21
N THR A 6 -1.13 -7.36 -19.24
CA THR A 6 -0.82 -8.18 -18.06
C THR A 6 0.67 -8.13 -17.76
N PHE A 7 1.00 -7.98 -16.49
CA PHE A 7 2.37 -7.87 -15.97
C PHE A 7 2.57 -8.85 -14.82
N SER A 8 3.78 -9.38 -14.67
CA SER A 8 4.09 -10.29 -13.57
C SER A 8 4.62 -9.62 -12.31
N THR A 9 4.95 -8.32 -12.39
CA THR A 9 5.29 -7.54 -11.21
C THR A 9 4.60 -6.19 -11.27
N PHE A 10 4.31 -5.63 -10.10
CA PHE A 10 3.78 -4.27 -10.03
C PHE A 10 4.81 -3.24 -10.51
N GLU A 11 6.11 -3.46 -10.33
CA GLU A 11 7.14 -2.54 -10.85
C GLU A 11 7.02 -2.37 -12.37
N ASP A 12 6.90 -3.47 -13.11
CA ASP A 12 6.80 -3.43 -14.56
C ASP A 12 5.49 -2.76 -15.02
N ALA A 13 4.39 -3.01 -14.31
CA ALA A 13 3.10 -2.34 -14.54
C ALA A 13 3.17 -0.83 -14.26
N TYR A 14 3.75 -0.46 -13.11
CA TYR A 14 3.96 0.94 -12.68
C TYR A 14 4.78 1.71 -13.71
N LEU A 15 5.91 1.16 -14.16
CA LEU A 15 6.75 1.76 -15.19
C LEU A 15 6.05 1.85 -16.54
N ALA A 16 5.16 0.91 -16.88
CA ALA A 16 4.35 0.99 -18.09
C ALA A 16 3.33 2.13 -18.01
N VAL A 17 2.63 2.28 -16.89
CA VAL A 17 1.69 3.38 -16.65
C VAL A 17 2.41 4.72 -16.71
N LEU A 18 3.54 4.88 -16.00
CA LEU A 18 4.31 6.13 -16.01
C LEU A 18 4.78 6.52 -17.42
N ARG A 19 5.29 5.56 -18.21
CA ARG A 19 5.68 5.81 -19.61
C ARG A 19 4.51 6.22 -20.47
N HIS A 20 3.37 5.56 -20.30
CA HIS A 20 2.17 5.85 -21.06
C HIS A 20 1.64 7.25 -20.74
N VAL A 21 1.36 7.54 -19.47
CA VAL A 21 0.80 8.84 -19.05
C VAL A 21 1.77 9.99 -19.33
N GLY A 22 3.07 9.76 -19.10
CA GLY A 22 4.12 10.77 -19.32
C GLY A 22 4.49 11.00 -20.79
N GLY A 23 4.37 10.00 -21.66
CA GLY A 23 4.80 10.06 -23.07
C GLY A 23 3.65 10.11 -24.09
N GLN A 24 2.44 9.71 -23.70
CA GLN A 24 1.24 9.68 -24.53
C GLN A 24 0.07 10.42 -23.86
N THR A 25 0.38 11.52 -23.17
CA THR A 25 -0.59 12.38 -22.50
C THR A 25 -1.74 12.76 -23.45
N GLU A 26 -2.97 12.47 -23.04
CA GLU A 26 -4.18 12.83 -23.79
C GLU A 26 -4.65 14.24 -23.44
N PHE A 27 -4.53 14.62 -22.16
CA PHE A 27 -5.01 15.89 -21.64
C PHE A 27 -3.99 16.55 -20.71
N VAL A 28 -3.93 17.88 -20.77
CA VAL A 28 -3.23 18.72 -19.79
C VAL A 28 -4.28 19.62 -19.15
N ASN A 29 -4.45 19.51 -17.84
CA ASN A 29 -5.52 20.18 -17.10
C ASN A 29 -5.08 20.53 -15.67
N ALA A 30 -5.97 21.15 -14.89
CA ALA A 30 -5.68 21.52 -13.50
C ALA A 30 -6.88 21.29 -12.53
N PRO A 31 -7.34 20.05 -12.32
CA PRO A 31 -8.45 19.77 -11.41
C PRO A 31 -8.17 20.29 -9.99
N ARG A 32 -9.09 21.11 -9.46
CA ARG A 32 -8.92 21.81 -8.17
C ARG A 32 -7.61 22.62 -8.07
N GLY A 33 -7.10 23.13 -9.20
CA GLY A 33 -5.86 23.90 -9.27
C GLY A 33 -4.57 23.06 -9.33
N ASN A 34 -4.66 21.73 -9.42
CA ASN A 34 -3.50 20.84 -9.50
C ASN A 34 -3.15 20.53 -10.95
N ALA A 35 -2.18 21.24 -11.52
CA ALA A 35 -1.73 21.00 -12.90
C ALA A 35 -1.23 19.56 -13.10
N SER A 36 -1.74 18.89 -14.14
CA SER A 36 -1.47 17.47 -14.40
C SER A 36 -1.53 17.11 -15.88
N ARG A 37 -0.81 16.03 -16.20
CA ARG A 37 -0.94 15.26 -17.44
C ARG A 37 -1.83 14.06 -17.18
N GLU A 38 -2.79 13.81 -18.06
CA GLU A 38 -3.84 12.81 -17.85
C GLU A 38 -4.05 11.94 -19.10
N CYS A 39 -4.36 10.66 -18.87
CA CYS A 39 -4.91 9.73 -19.84
C CYS A 39 -6.15 9.07 -19.24
N LEU A 40 -7.18 8.86 -20.06
CA LEU A 40 -8.43 8.25 -19.61
C LEU A 40 -8.41 6.73 -19.80
N ASN A 41 -9.21 6.03 -18.98
CA ASN A 41 -9.51 4.59 -19.11
C ASN A 41 -8.28 3.67 -19.09
N ILE A 42 -7.33 3.95 -18.20
CA ILE A 42 -6.14 3.11 -18.03
C ILE A 42 -6.50 1.87 -17.23
N SER A 43 -6.09 0.71 -17.75
CA SER A 43 -6.28 -0.59 -17.09
C SER A 43 -5.00 -1.41 -17.12
N LEU A 44 -4.73 -2.11 -16.02
CA LEU A 44 -3.62 -3.07 -15.91
C LEU A 44 -4.09 -4.34 -15.18
N ARG A 45 -3.36 -5.44 -15.40
CA ARG A 45 -3.54 -6.70 -14.68
C ARG A 45 -2.19 -7.20 -14.16
N LEU A 46 -2.18 -7.70 -12.92
CA LEU A 46 -1.07 -8.45 -12.34
C LEU A 46 -1.42 -9.94 -12.31
N ASP A 47 -0.55 -10.78 -12.88
CA ASP A 47 -0.67 -12.23 -12.72
C ASP A 47 -0.16 -12.72 -11.35
N ASP A 48 0.85 -12.04 -10.80
CA ASP A 48 1.35 -12.22 -9.43
C ASP A 48 1.22 -10.91 -8.61
N PRO A 49 0.08 -10.70 -7.92
CA PRO A 49 -0.11 -9.54 -7.07
C PRO A 49 0.70 -9.59 -5.76
N LEU A 50 1.49 -10.63 -5.51
CA LEU A 50 2.40 -10.66 -4.36
C LEU A 50 3.70 -9.88 -4.65
N GLU A 51 4.06 -9.73 -5.93
CA GLU A 51 5.15 -8.88 -6.42
C GLU A 51 4.74 -7.39 -6.48
N ARG A 52 4.22 -6.88 -5.34
CA ARG A 52 3.58 -5.56 -5.19
C ARG A 52 4.51 -4.40 -4.82
N ILE A 53 5.82 -4.63 -4.75
CA ILE A 53 6.81 -3.64 -4.30
C ILE A 53 7.76 -3.29 -5.44
N PRO A 54 7.81 -2.02 -5.88
CA PRO A 54 8.86 -1.57 -6.80
C PRO A 54 10.15 -1.24 -6.07
N TYR A 55 11.29 -1.59 -6.68
CA TYR A 55 12.64 -1.39 -6.17
C TYR A 55 13.39 -0.37 -7.05
N LEU A 56 12.88 0.86 -7.08
CA LEU A 56 13.40 1.98 -7.88
C LEU A 56 14.04 3.04 -6.96
N ARG A 57 15.33 3.30 -7.14
CA ARG A 57 16.10 4.23 -6.29
C ARG A 57 15.57 5.65 -6.41
N ALA A 58 15.20 6.07 -7.61
CA ALA A 58 14.68 7.41 -7.90
C ALA A 58 13.28 7.63 -7.31
N ARG A 59 12.48 6.56 -7.08
CA ARG A 59 11.13 6.69 -6.54
C ARG A 59 11.10 6.81 -5.01
N LYS A 60 12.12 6.28 -4.30
CA LYS A 60 12.20 6.29 -2.84
C LYS A 60 10.91 5.81 -2.18
N VAL A 61 10.48 4.59 -2.51
CA VAL A 61 9.27 3.96 -1.96
C VAL A 61 9.31 3.95 -0.43
N ASN A 62 8.19 4.31 0.21
CA ASN A 62 8.04 4.27 1.67
C ASN A 62 7.25 3.02 2.07
N ILE A 63 7.96 1.90 2.22
CA ILE A 63 7.34 0.61 2.57
C ILE A 63 6.65 0.62 3.94
N ILE A 64 7.15 1.42 4.88
CA ILE A 64 6.53 1.57 6.21
C ILE A 64 5.14 2.18 6.04
N PHE A 65 5.02 3.27 5.26
CA PHE A 65 3.73 3.89 4.98
C PHE A 65 2.78 2.94 4.23
N HIS A 66 3.26 2.18 3.24
CA HIS A 66 2.41 1.24 2.51
C HIS A 66 1.81 0.17 3.43
N TYR A 67 2.60 -0.41 4.33
CA TYR A 67 2.07 -1.32 5.35
C TYR A 67 1.13 -0.62 6.33
N ALA A 68 1.49 0.58 6.80
CA ALA A 68 0.66 1.34 7.71
C ALA A 68 -0.72 1.67 7.11
N GLU A 69 -0.78 2.08 5.86
CA GLU A 69 -2.04 2.38 5.15
C GLU A 69 -2.88 1.13 4.96
N ALA A 70 -2.29 0.05 4.46
CA ALA A 70 -3.00 -1.22 4.27
C ALA A 70 -3.58 -1.77 5.59
N LEU A 71 -2.83 -1.65 6.68
CA LEU A 71 -3.28 -2.06 8.02
C LEU A 71 -4.29 -1.08 8.61
N TRP A 72 -4.13 0.23 8.39
CA TRP A 72 -5.13 1.23 8.75
C TRP A 72 -6.47 0.94 8.08
N TYR A 73 -6.45 0.47 6.82
CA TYR A 73 -7.65 -0.03 6.16
C TYR A 73 -8.22 -1.28 6.83
N LEU A 74 -7.40 -2.33 7.00
CA LEU A 74 -7.85 -3.59 7.60
C LEU A 74 -8.41 -3.41 9.03
N TRP A 75 -7.89 -2.44 9.79
CA TRP A 75 -8.39 -2.10 11.11
C TRP A 75 -9.64 -1.22 11.10
N GLY A 76 -10.19 -0.91 9.93
CA GLY A 76 -11.43 -0.13 9.80
C GLY A 76 -11.31 1.32 10.26
N ARG A 77 -10.10 1.87 10.27
CA ARG A 77 -9.81 3.19 10.83
C ARG A 77 -10.16 4.31 9.85
N ASP A 78 -10.50 5.46 10.42
CA ASP A 78 -10.70 6.75 9.74
C ASP A 78 -9.89 7.89 10.37
N ASP A 79 -9.13 7.62 11.44
CA ASP A 79 -8.42 8.65 12.17
C ASP A 79 -7.18 9.17 11.42
N VAL A 80 -7.07 10.49 11.36
CA VAL A 80 -5.88 11.15 10.81
C VAL A 80 -4.66 11.01 11.72
N GLU A 81 -4.86 10.79 13.03
CA GLU A 81 -3.78 10.66 14.01
C GLU A 81 -2.79 9.55 13.62
N MET A 82 -3.28 8.34 13.37
CA MET A 82 -2.44 7.21 12.98
C MET A 82 -1.81 7.45 11.61
N ILE A 83 -2.60 7.68 10.56
CA ILE A 83 -2.05 7.68 9.20
C ILE A 83 -1.09 8.85 8.95
N SER A 84 -1.33 10.00 9.59
CA SER A 84 -0.44 11.17 9.44
C SER A 84 0.90 11.02 10.16
N TYR A 85 1.05 10.06 11.08
CA TYR A 85 2.36 9.71 11.63
C TYR A 85 3.29 9.09 10.58
N TYR A 86 2.72 8.38 9.60
CA TYR A 86 3.44 7.75 8.50
C TYR A 86 3.49 8.64 7.25
N ALA A 87 2.45 9.44 7.03
CA ALA A 87 2.33 10.40 5.93
C ALA A 87 1.76 11.74 6.41
N PRO A 88 2.60 12.67 6.89
CA PRO A 88 2.14 13.94 7.48
C PRO A 88 1.21 14.77 6.58
N GLN A 89 1.38 14.65 5.26
CA GLN A 89 0.52 15.31 4.27
C GLN A 89 -0.96 14.89 4.35
N MET A 90 -1.28 13.73 4.94
CA MET A 90 -2.68 13.29 5.08
C MET A 90 -3.52 14.28 5.90
N ARG A 91 -2.89 15.10 6.75
CA ARG A 91 -3.58 16.17 7.48
C ARG A 91 -4.26 17.20 6.57
N SER A 92 -3.74 17.42 5.35
CA SER A 92 -4.36 18.39 4.42
C SER A 92 -5.68 17.92 3.83
N TYR A 93 -6.02 16.64 3.99
CA TYR A 93 -7.29 16.06 3.54
C TYR A 93 -8.32 15.91 4.67
N SER A 94 -7.94 16.23 5.91
CA SER A 94 -8.84 16.18 7.06
C SER A 94 -9.45 17.56 7.33
N ALA A 95 -10.77 17.68 7.10
CA ALA A 95 -11.48 18.94 7.30
C ALA A 95 -11.70 19.27 8.79
N ASP A 96 -11.84 18.26 9.63
CA ASP A 96 -12.06 18.39 11.08
C ASP A 96 -10.77 18.25 11.90
N GLY A 97 -9.66 17.86 11.27
CA GLY A 97 -8.37 17.61 11.92
C GLY A 97 -8.31 16.29 12.71
N HIS A 98 -9.34 15.44 12.62
CA HIS A 98 -9.48 14.20 13.38
C HIS A 98 -9.72 12.98 12.49
N THR A 99 -10.53 13.11 11.45
CA THR A 99 -10.93 12.01 10.56
C THR A 99 -10.63 12.32 9.10
N LEU A 100 -10.50 11.25 8.32
CA LEU A 100 -10.53 11.26 6.86
C LEU A 100 -11.86 10.65 6.40
N ARG A 101 -12.35 11.09 5.25
CA ARG A 101 -13.63 10.62 4.70
C ARG A 101 -13.39 9.77 3.47
N GLY A 102 -13.17 10.42 2.32
CA GLY A 102 -12.94 9.74 1.05
C GLY A 102 -11.66 8.91 1.03
N SER A 103 -10.63 9.33 1.76
CA SER A 103 -9.37 8.58 1.86
C SER A 103 -9.45 7.39 2.85
N ALA A 104 -10.49 7.34 3.70
CA ALA A 104 -10.68 6.32 4.72
C ALA A 104 -11.40 5.07 4.20
N TYR A 105 -10.81 4.39 3.21
CA TYR A 105 -11.43 3.18 2.63
C TYR A 105 -11.72 2.11 3.70
N GLY A 106 -10.80 1.91 4.65
CA GLY A 106 -10.99 0.95 5.74
C GLY A 106 -12.32 1.10 6.46
N HIS A 107 -12.60 2.31 6.92
CA HIS A 107 -13.86 2.61 7.61
C HIS A 107 -15.09 2.28 6.74
N ARG A 108 -15.05 2.56 5.43
CA ARG A 108 -16.16 2.23 4.51
C ARG A 108 -16.39 0.72 4.35
N LEU A 109 -15.33 -0.08 4.42
CA LEU A 109 -15.37 -1.53 4.18
C LEU A 109 -15.62 -2.33 5.46
N PHE A 110 -14.93 -2.00 6.54
CA PHE A 110 -14.83 -2.83 7.75
C PHE A 110 -15.59 -2.26 8.95
N ALA A 111 -15.97 -0.98 8.96
CA ALA A 111 -16.81 -0.47 10.04
C ALA A 111 -18.21 -1.09 9.98
N VAL A 112 -18.79 -1.32 11.15
CA VAL A 112 -20.17 -1.79 11.28
C VAL A 112 -21.11 -0.59 11.06
N PRO A 113 -21.98 -0.61 10.03
CA PRO A 113 -22.87 0.52 9.76
C PRO A 113 -24.00 0.62 10.80
N GLY A 114 -24.20 1.80 11.38
CA GLY A 114 -25.34 2.08 12.26
C GLY A 114 -25.36 1.20 13.51
N ASP A 115 -26.53 0.63 13.80
CA ASP A 115 -26.79 -0.32 14.88
C ASP A 115 -26.67 -1.80 14.44
N GLY A 116 -26.07 -2.05 13.27
CA GLY A 116 -25.86 -3.40 12.77
C GLY A 116 -24.92 -4.24 13.64
N GLU A 117 -24.86 -5.55 13.36
CA GLU A 117 -23.99 -6.48 14.09
C GLU A 117 -22.72 -6.87 13.32
N VAL A 118 -22.72 -6.70 11.99
CA VAL A 118 -21.63 -7.17 11.10
C VAL A 118 -21.24 -6.11 10.06
N SER A 119 -19.97 -6.10 9.69
CA SER A 119 -19.46 -5.16 8.68
C SER A 119 -19.96 -5.51 7.28
N ARG A 120 -19.75 -4.59 6.32
CA ARG A 120 -20.00 -4.87 4.90
C ARG A 120 -19.06 -5.98 4.40
N PHE A 121 -17.81 -5.98 4.88
CA PHE A 121 -16.84 -7.01 4.55
C PHE A 121 -17.22 -8.40 5.09
N ASP A 122 -17.78 -8.51 6.30
CA ASP A 122 -18.23 -9.80 6.85
C ASP A 122 -19.36 -10.42 6.02
N ARG A 123 -20.28 -9.58 5.54
CA ARG A 123 -21.32 -10.01 4.60
C ARG A 123 -20.73 -10.49 3.28
N LEU A 124 -19.70 -9.81 2.79
CA LEU A 124 -18.97 -10.21 1.59
C LEU A 124 -18.27 -11.56 1.77
N LEU A 125 -17.61 -11.80 2.91
CA LEU A 125 -17.01 -13.11 3.23
C LEU A 125 -18.07 -14.22 3.32
N THR A 126 -19.22 -13.92 3.92
CA THR A 126 -20.34 -14.86 3.99
C THR A 126 -20.83 -15.24 2.60
N LEU A 127 -20.96 -14.26 1.71
CA LEU A 127 -21.35 -14.48 0.32
C LEU A 127 -20.33 -15.33 -0.45
N LEU A 128 -19.03 -15.03 -0.31
CA LEU A 128 -17.96 -15.81 -0.96
C LEU A 128 -17.89 -17.26 -0.49
N ARG A 129 -18.25 -17.53 0.78
CA ARG A 129 -18.31 -18.90 1.33
C ARG A 129 -19.59 -19.64 0.95
N GLY A 130 -20.70 -18.92 0.77
CA GLY A 130 -22.03 -19.52 0.58
C GLY A 130 -22.46 -19.71 -0.88
N GLU A 131 -21.86 -18.98 -1.83
CA GLU A 131 -22.22 -19.05 -3.25
C GLU A 131 -20.97 -19.26 -4.12
N ASP A 132 -20.76 -20.50 -4.54
CA ASP A 132 -19.70 -20.86 -5.48
C ASP A 132 -19.79 -20.01 -6.75
N ALA A 133 -18.65 -19.49 -7.18
CA ALA A 133 -18.52 -18.64 -8.35
C ALA A 133 -19.42 -17.40 -8.37
N THR A 134 -19.85 -16.89 -7.21
CA THR A 134 -20.60 -15.63 -7.12
C THR A 134 -19.95 -14.51 -7.92
N LYS A 135 -20.79 -13.66 -8.50
CA LYS A 135 -20.39 -12.42 -9.21
C LYS A 135 -20.72 -11.16 -8.40
N ARG A 136 -21.32 -11.34 -7.22
CA ARG A 136 -21.95 -10.28 -6.41
C ARG A 136 -21.08 -9.78 -5.27
N ALA A 137 -19.94 -10.42 -5.00
CA ALA A 137 -19.01 -10.02 -3.95
C ALA A 137 -18.27 -8.72 -4.33
N VAL A 138 -18.94 -7.59 -4.11
CA VAL A 138 -18.44 -6.25 -4.40
C VAL A 138 -18.50 -5.41 -3.13
N SER A 139 -17.40 -4.76 -2.79
CA SER A 139 -17.32 -3.78 -1.72
C SER A 139 -17.19 -2.38 -2.33
N VAL A 140 -18.10 -1.49 -1.99
CA VAL A 140 -18.18 -0.12 -2.55
C VAL A 140 -17.66 0.87 -1.51
N ALA A 141 -16.81 1.81 -1.94
CA ALA A 141 -16.28 2.89 -1.09
C ALA A 141 -16.84 4.26 -1.47
N PHE A 142 -16.91 4.58 -2.76
CA PHE A 142 -17.51 5.82 -3.23
C PHE A 142 -19.01 5.86 -2.94
N ASP A 143 -19.45 6.96 -2.33
CA ASP A 143 -20.86 7.26 -2.08
C ASP A 143 -21.25 8.56 -2.80
N GLU A 144 -22.39 8.55 -3.47
CA GLU A 144 -22.87 9.72 -4.24
C GLU A 144 -23.04 10.96 -3.34
N SER A 145 -23.43 10.77 -2.07
CA SER A 145 -23.57 11.86 -1.11
C SER A 145 -22.27 12.59 -0.78
N GLU A 146 -21.10 12.01 -1.12
CA GLU A 146 -19.82 12.71 -1.00
C GLU A 146 -19.74 13.94 -1.90
N LEU A 147 -20.51 13.97 -2.99
CA LEU A 147 -20.59 15.09 -3.93
C LEU A 147 -21.50 16.21 -3.45
N ASP A 148 -22.45 15.91 -2.56
CA ASP A 148 -23.37 16.89 -1.98
C ASP A 148 -22.71 17.74 -0.88
N ILE A 149 -21.53 17.33 -0.40
CA ILE A 149 -20.77 18.05 0.62
C ILE A 149 -20.09 19.28 -0.03
N PRO A 150 -20.46 20.51 0.37
CA PRO A 150 -19.86 21.72 -0.18
C PRO A 150 -18.36 21.76 0.10
N HIS A 151 -17.56 22.07 -0.92
CA HIS A 151 -16.10 22.16 -0.83
C HIS A 151 -15.42 20.89 -0.26
N ASN A 152 -15.96 19.70 -0.55
CA ASN A 152 -15.37 18.45 -0.08
C ASN A 152 -13.91 18.29 -0.57
N ILE A 153 -12.97 18.34 0.38
CA ILE A 153 -11.54 18.22 0.10
C ILE A 153 -11.09 16.76 -0.06
N ASP A 154 -11.89 15.79 0.41
CA ASP A 154 -11.55 14.38 0.50
C ASP A 154 -12.72 13.48 0.03
N VAL A 155 -12.90 13.40 -1.28
CA VAL A 155 -13.88 12.53 -1.95
C VAL A 155 -13.21 11.22 -2.37
N SER A 156 -13.83 10.08 -2.10
CA SER A 156 -13.30 8.75 -2.43
C SER A 156 -12.90 8.65 -3.90
N CYS A 157 -11.67 8.23 -4.17
CA CYS A 157 -11.20 7.95 -5.53
C CYS A 157 -11.49 6.49 -5.94
N MET A 158 -11.47 5.57 -4.98
CA MET A 158 -11.91 4.19 -5.19
C MET A 158 -13.44 4.12 -5.25
N ILE A 159 -13.96 3.56 -6.34
CA ILE A 159 -15.38 3.24 -6.49
C ILE A 159 -15.68 1.93 -5.77
N ALA A 160 -15.01 0.84 -6.18
CA ALA A 160 -15.31 -0.49 -5.67
C ALA A 160 -14.14 -1.47 -5.81
N LEU A 161 -14.21 -2.53 -5.01
CA LEU A 161 -13.41 -3.74 -5.12
C LEU A 161 -14.35 -4.93 -5.36
N GLN A 162 -14.09 -5.73 -6.39
CA GLN A 162 -14.83 -6.95 -6.69
C GLN A 162 -13.96 -8.19 -6.48
N PHE A 163 -14.50 -9.15 -5.75
CA PHE A 163 -13.85 -10.38 -5.33
C PHE A 163 -14.46 -11.57 -6.08
N LEU A 164 -13.64 -12.41 -6.68
CA LEU A 164 -14.10 -13.55 -7.49
C LEU A 164 -13.25 -14.78 -7.18
N ILE A 165 -13.85 -15.83 -6.63
CA ILE A 165 -13.18 -17.12 -6.48
C ILE A 165 -13.40 -17.95 -7.74
N ARG A 166 -12.32 -18.36 -8.41
CA ARG A 166 -12.34 -19.27 -9.56
C ARG A 166 -11.21 -20.27 -9.39
N ASP A 167 -11.47 -21.55 -9.64
CA ASP A 167 -10.46 -22.61 -9.57
C ASP A 167 -9.61 -22.61 -8.28
N GLY A 168 -10.26 -22.36 -7.14
CA GLY A 168 -9.61 -22.35 -5.83
C GLY A 168 -8.68 -21.15 -5.58
N VAL A 169 -8.75 -20.09 -6.39
CA VAL A 169 -8.00 -18.84 -6.18
C VAL A 169 -8.90 -17.61 -6.16
N LEU A 170 -8.55 -16.63 -5.35
CA LEU A 170 -9.26 -15.35 -5.21
C LEU A 170 -8.66 -14.29 -6.14
N HIS A 171 -9.44 -13.87 -7.14
CA HIS A 171 -9.14 -12.70 -7.97
C HIS A 171 -9.74 -11.43 -7.35
N LEU A 172 -9.05 -10.30 -7.53
CA LEU A 172 -9.52 -8.98 -7.10
C LEU A 172 -9.50 -8.00 -8.27
N ILE A 173 -10.58 -7.24 -8.43
CA ILE A 173 -10.71 -6.18 -9.44
C ILE A 173 -10.98 -4.87 -8.70
N CYS A 174 -10.16 -3.85 -8.97
CA CYS A 174 -10.30 -2.51 -8.43
C CYS A 174 -10.85 -1.56 -9.50
N TYR A 175 -11.83 -0.75 -9.11
CA TYR A 175 -12.41 0.31 -9.92
C TYR A 175 -12.16 1.65 -9.23
N MET A 176 -11.45 2.55 -9.90
CA MET A 176 -11.17 3.90 -9.43
C MET A 176 -11.68 4.93 -10.42
N ARG A 177 -12.30 6.01 -9.94
CA ARG A 177 -12.65 7.16 -10.80
C ARG A 177 -11.41 7.96 -11.20
N ALA A 178 -10.42 8.03 -10.33
CA ALA A 178 -9.16 8.73 -10.57
C ALA A 178 -8.02 8.12 -9.77
N ASN A 179 -6.79 8.16 -10.29
CA ASN A 179 -5.60 7.70 -9.57
C ASN A 179 -4.35 8.49 -9.99
N ASP A 180 -3.53 8.89 -9.01
CA ASP A 180 -2.23 9.51 -9.23
C ASP A 180 -1.22 8.40 -9.58
N ALA A 181 -0.70 8.42 -10.80
CA ALA A 181 0.14 7.38 -11.35
C ALA A 181 1.51 7.25 -10.68
N ASP A 182 2.03 8.30 -10.04
CA ASP A 182 3.33 8.26 -9.36
C ASP A 182 3.21 8.00 -7.86
N GLN A 183 2.19 8.56 -7.21
CA GLN A 183 2.01 8.46 -5.76
C GLN A 183 0.92 7.47 -5.36
N GLY A 184 -0.33 7.74 -5.76
CA GLY A 184 -1.49 6.97 -5.32
C GLY A 184 -1.41 5.51 -5.75
N LEU A 185 -1.08 5.28 -7.02
CA LEU A 185 -1.00 3.93 -7.60
C LEU A 185 -0.09 3.00 -6.80
N LEU A 186 1.00 3.50 -6.22
CA LEU A 186 1.91 2.70 -5.42
C LEU A 186 1.28 2.18 -4.13
N SER A 187 0.60 3.07 -3.39
CA SER A 187 0.01 2.70 -2.10
C SER A 187 -1.32 1.98 -2.30
N ASP A 188 -2.13 2.39 -3.27
CA ASP A 188 -3.38 1.73 -3.65
C ASP A 188 -3.16 0.26 -4.07
N VAL A 189 -2.26 -0.01 -5.03
CA VAL A 189 -1.99 -1.39 -5.46
C VAL A 189 -1.40 -2.22 -4.33
N PHE A 190 -0.50 -1.66 -3.52
CA PHE A 190 0.03 -2.36 -2.36
C PHE A 190 -1.09 -2.74 -1.38
N SER A 191 -1.92 -1.77 -1.00
CA SER A 191 -3.01 -1.93 -0.03
C SER A 191 -4.06 -2.93 -0.51
N PHE A 192 -4.49 -2.83 -1.77
CA PHE A 192 -5.52 -3.70 -2.33
C PHE A 192 -5.01 -5.13 -2.56
N THR A 193 -3.77 -5.31 -3.00
CA THR A 193 -3.20 -6.66 -3.16
C THR A 193 -2.83 -7.32 -1.83
N LEU A 194 -2.49 -6.55 -0.79
CA LEU A 194 -2.37 -7.06 0.58
C LEU A 194 -3.75 -7.47 1.13
N LEU A 195 -4.78 -6.66 0.90
CA LEU A 195 -6.17 -7.01 1.23
C LEU A 195 -6.61 -8.29 0.50
N GLN A 196 -6.30 -8.42 -0.79
CA GLN A 196 -6.58 -9.63 -1.57
C GLN A 196 -5.93 -10.85 -0.92
N GLU A 197 -4.65 -10.77 -0.59
CA GLU A 197 -3.90 -11.85 0.04
C GLU A 197 -4.47 -12.22 1.42
N PHE A 198 -4.80 -11.23 2.24
CA PHE A 198 -5.44 -11.46 3.54
C PHE A 198 -6.83 -12.11 3.39
N THR A 199 -7.63 -11.63 2.43
CA THR A 199 -8.97 -12.18 2.15
C THR A 199 -8.87 -13.64 1.68
N ALA A 200 -7.89 -13.96 0.83
CA ALA A 200 -7.63 -15.33 0.38
C ALA A 200 -7.27 -16.24 1.57
N ASN A 201 -6.42 -15.76 2.50
CA ASN A 201 -6.10 -16.47 3.74
C ASN A 201 -7.34 -16.75 4.60
N LEU A 202 -8.23 -15.77 4.79
CA LEU A 202 -9.48 -15.94 5.55
C LEU A 202 -10.45 -16.94 4.92
N LEU A 203 -10.35 -17.15 3.60
CA LEU A 203 -11.20 -18.05 2.82
C LEU A 203 -10.55 -19.42 2.58
N GLY A 204 -9.27 -19.58 2.91
CA GLY A 204 -8.52 -20.83 2.69
C GLY A 204 -8.28 -21.13 1.20
N VAL A 205 -8.18 -20.10 0.36
CA VAL A 205 -7.96 -20.22 -1.10
C VAL A 205 -6.63 -19.56 -1.51
N GLY A 206 -6.14 -19.88 -2.70
CA GLY A 206 -4.95 -19.23 -3.25
C GLY A 206 -5.19 -17.79 -3.68
N VAL A 207 -4.11 -17.05 -3.96
CA VAL A 207 -4.19 -15.69 -4.53
C VAL A 207 -4.17 -15.79 -6.05
N GLY A 208 -5.22 -15.28 -6.70
CA GLY A 208 -5.33 -15.19 -8.15
C GLY A 208 -4.86 -13.82 -8.66
N THR A 209 -5.27 -13.46 -9.88
CA THR A 209 -4.85 -12.19 -10.50
C THR A 209 -5.51 -10.96 -9.88
N TYR A 210 -4.81 -9.84 -9.96
CA TYR A 210 -5.34 -8.51 -9.62
C TYR A 210 -5.56 -7.69 -10.89
N ALA A 211 -6.67 -6.97 -11.00
CA ALA A 211 -6.91 -6.00 -12.07
C ALA A 211 -7.21 -4.62 -11.49
N HIS A 212 -6.75 -3.57 -12.16
CA HIS A 212 -6.89 -2.19 -11.70
C HIS A 212 -7.36 -1.32 -12.86
N HIS A 213 -8.55 -0.74 -12.72
CA HIS A 213 -9.23 0.06 -13.73
C HIS A 213 -9.40 1.49 -13.24
N VAL A 214 -8.94 2.47 -14.03
CA VAL A 214 -8.96 3.88 -13.65
C VAL A 214 -9.61 4.72 -14.74
N GLY A 215 -10.59 5.52 -14.35
CA GLY A 215 -11.22 6.52 -15.22
C GLY A 215 -10.23 7.61 -15.64
N SER A 216 -9.66 8.33 -14.68
CA SER A 216 -8.64 9.36 -14.87
C SER A 216 -7.30 8.94 -14.25
N MET A 217 -6.33 8.57 -15.09
CA MET A 217 -4.96 8.29 -14.62
C MET A 217 -4.08 9.50 -14.92
N HIS A 218 -3.42 10.05 -13.91
CA HIS A 218 -2.72 11.33 -14.06
C HIS A 218 -1.37 11.40 -13.35
N ILE A 219 -0.48 12.26 -13.84
CA ILE A 219 0.78 12.65 -13.22
C ILE A 219 0.71 14.16 -12.95
N GLY A 220 0.83 14.56 -11.69
CA GLY A 220 0.93 15.97 -11.32
C GLY A 220 2.25 16.58 -11.80
N ASP A 221 2.22 17.82 -12.29
CA ASP A 221 3.40 18.50 -12.83
C ASP A 221 4.54 18.64 -11.80
N ARG A 222 4.17 18.81 -10.53
CA ARG A 222 5.11 18.85 -9.39
C ARG A 222 5.98 17.58 -9.28
N ASP A 223 5.48 16.45 -9.79
CA ASP A 223 6.10 15.14 -9.69
C ASP A 223 6.78 14.69 -11.00
N ALA A 224 6.59 15.43 -12.09
CA ALA A 224 7.10 15.09 -13.42
C ALA A 224 8.63 14.86 -13.44
N GLY A 225 9.40 15.72 -12.76
CA GLY A 225 10.86 15.55 -12.69
C GLY A 225 11.30 14.29 -11.92
N ARG A 226 10.49 13.82 -10.95
CA ARG A 226 10.73 12.53 -10.28
C ARG A 226 10.40 11.38 -11.22
N VAL A 227 9.27 11.44 -11.91
CA VAL A 227 8.87 10.43 -12.90
C VAL A 227 9.94 10.26 -13.98
N GLU A 228 10.48 11.36 -14.51
CA GLU A 228 11.55 11.31 -15.51
C GLU A 228 12.78 10.54 -15.00
N ARG A 229 13.25 10.84 -13.78
CA ARG A 229 14.39 10.12 -13.18
C ARG A 229 14.10 8.63 -12.99
N VAL A 230 12.87 8.28 -12.61
CA VAL A 230 12.44 6.88 -12.48
C VAL A 230 12.49 6.16 -13.83
N LEU A 231 12.00 6.80 -14.90
CA LEU A 231 12.01 6.22 -16.24
C LEU A 231 13.44 6.11 -16.82
N VAL A 232 14.30 7.09 -16.55
CA VAL A 232 15.73 7.04 -16.93
C VAL A 232 16.44 5.92 -16.18
N GLU A 233 16.23 5.77 -14.86
CA GLU A 233 16.78 4.66 -14.08
C GLU A 233 16.35 3.31 -14.67
N ALA A 234 15.04 3.14 -14.90
CA ALA A 234 14.49 1.88 -15.37
C ALA A 234 14.99 1.49 -16.77
N SER A 235 15.13 2.47 -17.68
CA SER A 235 15.67 2.25 -19.02
C SER A 235 17.17 1.95 -19.01
N THR A 236 17.93 2.65 -18.16
CA THR A 236 19.38 2.44 -18.02
C THR A 236 19.70 1.06 -17.45
N LEU A 237 18.97 0.64 -16.41
CA LEU A 237 19.20 -0.65 -15.76
C LEU A 237 18.63 -1.82 -16.55
N GLY A 238 17.50 -1.63 -17.27
CA GLY A 238 16.87 -2.68 -18.06
C GLY A 238 16.65 -3.96 -17.25
N PRO A 239 17.08 -5.14 -17.73
CA PRO A 239 17.02 -6.40 -16.98
C PRO A 239 17.86 -6.44 -15.70
N GLY A 240 18.83 -5.53 -15.53
CA GLY A 240 19.70 -5.44 -14.36
C GLY A 240 19.09 -4.70 -13.15
N ARG A 241 17.78 -4.39 -13.18
CA ARG A 241 17.08 -3.84 -12.01
C ARG A 241 17.12 -4.83 -10.84
N VAL A 242 17.28 -4.29 -9.63
CA VAL A 242 17.29 -5.09 -8.41
C VAL A 242 15.91 -5.71 -8.21
N ARG A 243 15.88 -7.00 -7.90
CA ARG A 243 14.65 -7.71 -7.51
C ARG A 243 14.91 -8.47 -6.23
N PHE A 244 13.88 -8.56 -5.39
CA PHE A 244 13.87 -9.41 -4.21
C PHE A 244 12.64 -10.30 -4.30
N PRO A 245 12.71 -11.56 -3.85
CA PRO A 245 11.53 -12.40 -3.78
C PRO A 245 10.42 -11.75 -2.94
N SER A 246 9.18 -11.78 -3.42
CA SER A 246 8.01 -11.50 -2.58
C SER A 246 7.95 -12.49 -1.41
N ALA A 247 7.37 -12.03 -0.30
CA ALA A 247 7.01 -12.91 0.80
C ALA A 247 5.51 -13.10 0.76
N ARG A 248 5.10 -14.34 1.01
CA ARG A 248 3.70 -14.71 1.17
C ARG A 248 3.30 -14.46 2.61
N MET A 249 2.15 -13.82 2.80
CA MET A 249 1.50 -13.71 4.09
C MET A 249 1.14 -15.12 4.55
N PRO A 250 1.58 -15.54 5.75
CA PRO A 250 1.18 -16.82 6.32
C PRO A 250 -0.31 -16.80 6.65
N ALA A 251 -0.88 -17.95 7.03
CA ALA A 251 -2.22 -17.99 7.60
C ALA A 251 -2.32 -16.92 8.71
N THR A 252 -3.21 -15.95 8.51
CA THR A 252 -3.35 -14.76 9.35
C THR A 252 -4.81 -14.57 9.68
N SER A 253 -5.10 -14.37 10.96
CA SER A 253 -6.43 -14.11 11.49
C SER A 253 -6.59 -12.64 11.87
N TRP A 254 -7.83 -12.25 12.16
CA TRP A 254 -8.11 -10.95 12.78
C TRP A 254 -7.44 -10.78 14.16
N ALA A 255 -7.24 -11.87 14.90
CA ALA A 255 -6.55 -11.82 16.19
C ALA A 255 -5.07 -11.44 16.02
N ASP A 256 -4.40 -11.97 15.00
CA ASP A 256 -3.01 -11.59 14.67
C ASP A 256 -2.93 -10.10 14.32
N LEU A 257 -3.88 -9.60 13.51
CA LEU A 257 -3.94 -8.18 13.17
C LEU A 257 -4.24 -7.29 14.39
N ALA A 258 -4.98 -7.78 15.39
CA ALA A 258 -5.21 -7.06 16.63
C ALA A 258 -3.95 -6.96 17.50
N VAL A 259 -3.15 -8.04 17.57
CA VAL A 259 -1.83 -8.00 18.23
C VAL A 259 -0.91 -7.00 17.52
N LEU A 260 -0.89 -7.03 16.19
CA LEU A 260 -0.11 -6.09 15.38
C LEU A 260 -0.54 -4.63 15.60
N ALA A 261 -1.85 -4.37 15.73
CA ALA A 261 -2.40 -3.05 16.03
C ALA A 261 -1.94 -2.52 17.39
N ALA A 262 -1.95 -3.35 18.43
CA ALA A 262 -1.53 -2.95 19.77
C ALA A 262 -0.04 -2.55 19.80
N TYR A 263 0.82 -3.31 19.11
CA TYR A 263 2.23 -2.96 18.99
C TYR A 263 2.46 -1.72 18.13
N GLU A 264 1.76 -1.58 16.98
CA GLU A 264 1.80 -0.37 16.17
C GLU A 264 1.49 0.87 17.00
N GLU A 265 0.42 0.81 17.79
CA GLU A 265 -0.06 1.93 18.59
C GLU A 265 0.94 2.31 19.68
N ALA A 266 1.50 1.30 20.37
CA ALA A 266 2.54 1.50 21.39
C ALA A 266 3.82 2.12 20.80
N LEU A 267 4.26 1.63 19.63
CA LEU A 267 5.42 2.17 18.92
C LEU A 267 5.17 3.59 18.43
N ARG A 268 4.05 3.83 17.74
CA ARG A 268 3.70 5.16 17.22
C ARG A 268 3.64 6.22 18.32
N ARG A 269 3.17 5.86 19.52
CA ARG A 269 3.10 6.75 20.68
C ARG A 269 4.34 6.74 21.57
N ASP A 270 5.42 6.13 21.12
CA ASP A 270 6.71 6.03 21.82
C ASP A 270 6.61 5.42 23.23
N ARG A 271 5.62 4.55 23.45
CA ARG A 271 5.39 3.86 24.74
C ARG A 271 6.16 2.56 24.84
N ASP A 272 6.66 2.07 23.72
CA ASP A 272 7.40 0.83 23.64
C ASP A 272 8.45 0.89 22.51
N ARG A 273 9.31 -0.12 22.46
CA ARG A 273 10.31 -0.36 21.42
C ARG A 273 10.34 -1.84 21.05
N ILE A 274 10.60 -2.14 19.79
CA ILE A 274 10.87 -3.51 19.34
C ILE A 274 12.38 -3.66 19.08
N ILE A 275 12.95 -4.75 19.59
CA ILE A 275 14.30 -5.21 19.28
C ILE A 275 14.22 -6.65 18.79
N PRO A 276 15.24 -7.21 18.12
CA PRO A 276 15.17 -8.56 17.58
C PRO A 276 14.74 -9.61 18.63
N ALA A 277 15.33 -9.62 19.82
CA ALA A 277 14.93 -10.56 20.87
C ALA A 277 13.44 -10.45 21.26
N LYS A 278 12.90 -9.22 21.31
CA LYS A 278 11.51 -8.96 21.65
C LYS A 278 10.54 -9.28 20.51
N VAL A 279 10.95 -9.12 19.25
CA VAL A 279 10.08 -9.40 18.11
C VAL A 279 9.73 -10.89 18.04
N ASP A 280 10.67 -11.76 18.42
CA ASP A 280 10.49 -13.20 18.48
C ASP A 280 9.47 -13.63 19.55
N GLU A 281 9.33 -12.84 20.62
CA GLU A 281 8.40 -13.08 21.73
C GLU A 281 6.96 -12.62 21.43
N THR A 282 6.71 -11.94 20.31
CA THR A 282 5.39 -11.37 19.97
C THR A 282 4.33 -12.42 19.66
N GLY A 283 4.73 -13.66 19.36
CA GLY A 283 3.84 -14.73 18.89
C GLY A 283 3.36 -14.55 17.45
N LEU A 284 3.68 -13.43 16.80
CA LEU A 284 3.37 -13.19 15.40
C LEU A 284 4.30 -14.00 14.49
N ALA A 285 3.77 -14.44 13.35
CA ALA A 285 4.57 -15.12 12.34
C ALA A 285 5.69 -14.19 11.79
N PRO A 286 6.82 -14.75 11.29
CA PRO A 286 7.97 -13.96 10.83
C PRO A 286 7.63 -12.86 9.82
N TYR A 287 6.62 -13.07 8.98
CA TYR A 287 6.10 -12.05 8.06
C TYR A 287 5.67 -10.76 8.79
N TRP A 288 4.89 -10.88 9.86
CA TRP A 288 4.37 -9.76 10.63
C TRP A 288 5.40 -9.18 11.61
N GLN A 289 6.34 -9.99 12.10
CA GLN A 289 7.51 -9.51 12.85
C GLN A 289 8.33 -8.50 12.04
N GLN A 290 8.50 -8.73 10.74
CA GLN A 290 9.16 -7.78 9.85
C GLN A 290 8.41 -6.44 9.75
N VAL A 291 7.09 -6.46 9.79
CA VAL A 291 6.26 -5.23 9.80
C VAL A 291 6.42 -4.48 11.12
N LEU A 292 6.53 -5.19 12.26
CA LEU A 292 6.86 -4.56 13.54
C LEU A 292 8.23 -3.90 13.56
N LEU A 293 9.25 -4.56 12.98
CA LEU A 293 10.58 -3.96 12.83
C LEU A 293 10.54 -2.71 11.94
N LEU A 294 9.71 -2.70 10.88
CA LEU A 294 9.47 -1.51 10.07
C LEU A 294 8.82 -0.37 10.88
N PHE A 295 7.83 -0.67 11.73
CA PHE A 295 7.23 0.34 12.63
C PHE A 295 8.20 0.83 13.70
N GLU A 296 9.08 0.00 14.22
CA GLU A 296 10.17 0.43 15.10
C GLU A 296 11.13 1.38 14.36
N VAL A 297 11.47 1.10 13.11
CA VAL A 297 12.26 2.04 12.29
C VAL A 297 11.55 3.39 12.18
N GLN A 298 10.24 3.41 11.93
CA GLN A 298 9.47 4.66 11.91
C GLN A 298 9.52 5.39 13.25
N ARG A 299 9.39 4.65 14.37
CA ARG A 299 9.52 5.20 15.73
C ARG A 299 10.86 5.89 15.93
N GLN A 300 11.97 5.26 15.54
CA GLN A 300 13.29 5.89 15.60
C GLN A 300 13.39 7.11 14.68
N ILE A 301 12.77 7.07 13.50
CA ILE A 301 12.77 8.21 12.58
C ILE A 301 12.10 9.43 13.20
N VAL A 302 10.92 9.23 13.80
CA VAL A 302 10.07 10.31 14.34
C VAL A 302 10.50 10.76 15.73
N HIS A 303 10.71 9.83 16.66
CA HIS A 303 10.94 10.13 18.08
C HIS A 303 12.42 10.26 18.46
N GLN A 304 13.34 9.92 17.55
CA GLN A 304 14.78 10.09 17.76
C GLN A 304 15.42 10.88 16.61
N PRO A 305 14.97 12.13 16.36
CA PRO A 305 15.45 12.92 15.24
C PRO A 305 16.97 13.13 15.35
N GLY A 306 17.65 13.04 14.20
CA GLY A 306 19.10 13.20 14.12
C GLY A 306 19.94 12.00 14.58
N ARG A 307 19.32 10.94 15.12
CA ARG A 307 20.04 9.68 15.42
C ARG A 307 20.02 8.72 14.25
N LEU A 308 21.13 8.01 14.05
CA LEU A 308 21.21 6.88 13.11
C LEU A 308 20.28 5.76 13.58
N LEU A 309 19.75 5.00 12.63
CA LEU A 309 18.93 3.83 12.92
C LEU A 309 19.76 2.75 13.63
N ASP A 310 19.10 2.04 14.54
CA ASP A 310 19.69 0.95 15.28
C ASP A 310 20.15 -0.19 14.34
N ARG A 311 21.39 -0.62 14.50
CA ARG A 311 22.02 -1.64 13.65
C ARG A 311 21.39 -3.03 13.84
N ALA A 312 20.95 -3.37 15.05
CA ALA A 312 20.36 -4.67 15.33
C ALA A 312 18.96 -4.76 14.71
N VAL A 313 18.16 -3.69 14.80
CA VAL A 313 16.86 -3.59 14.13
C VAL A 313 17.03 -3.69 12.61
N LEU A 314 17.96 -2.92 12.03
CA LEU A 314 18.25 -3.01 10.58
C LEU A 314 18.75 -4.39 10.16
N GLY A 315 19.64 -4.99 10.94
CA GLY A 315 20.19 -6.32 10.67
C GLY A 315 19.16 -7.45 10.73
N ALA A 316 18.09 -7.29 11.50
CA ALA A 316 16.98 -8.24 11.58
C ALA A 316 15.94 -8.09 10.46
N LEU A 317 15.95 -6.97 9.73
CA LEU A 317 15.06 -6.79 8.59
C LEU A 317 15.52 -7.63 7.39
N HIS A 318 14.58 -8.11 6.59
CA HIS A 318 14.86 -8.77 5.32
C HIS A 318 15.62 -7.81 4.38
N PRO A 319 16.59 -8.29 3.57
CA PRO A 319 17.42 -7.43 2.70
C PRO A 319 16.63 -6.45 1.82
N ARG A 320 15.44 -6.83 1.36
CA ARG A 320 14.56 -5.95 0.58
C ARG A 320 14.13 -4.69 1.32
N TYR A 321 13.84 -4.81 2.62
CA TYR A 321 13.44 -3.69 3.46
C TYR A 321 14.66 -2.84 3.79
N GLN A 322 15.80 -3.45 4.12
CA GLN A 322 17.06 -2.72 4.29
C GLN A 322 17.38 -1.87 3.06
N TRP A 323 17.23 -2.44 1.86
CA TRP A 323 17.43 -1.74 0.60
C TRP A 323 16.48 -0.54 0.47
N LEU A 324 15.17 -0.72 0.68
CA LEU A 324 14.19 0.37 0.58
C LEU A 324 14.47 1.49 1.59
N LEU A 325 14.74 1.13 2.85
CA LEU A 325 15.07 2.07 3.92
C LEU A 325 16.34 2.88 3.57
N SER A 326 17.39 2.23 3.06
CA SER A 326 18.64 2.89 2.70
C SER A 326 18.51 3.93 1.58
N HIS A 327 17.52 3.79 0.69
CA HIS A 327 17.25 4.76 -0.37
C HIS A 327 16.29 5.87 0.07
N ARG A 328 15.39 5.54 0.99
CA ARG A 328 14.42 6.50 1.52
C ARG A 328 15.04 7.45 2.54
N TRP A 329 15.87 6.93 3.44
CA TRP A 329 16.53 7.65 4.53
C TRP A 329 18.04 7.38 4.58
N PRO A 330 18.80 7.66 3.49
CA PRO A 330 20.23 7.38 3.43
C PRO A 330 21.02 8.04 4.57
N GLU A 331 20.61 9.24 5.00
CA GLU A 331 21.22 10.00 6.10
C GLU A 331 21.02 9.37 7.49
N ARG A 332 20.07 8.46 7.61
CA ARG A 332 19.79 7.73 8.87
C ARG A 332 20.48 6.37 8.92
N MET A 333 21.13 5.93 7.84
CA MET A 333 21.79 4.63 7.79
C MET A 333 23.14 4.66 8.52
N PRO A 334 23.42 3.68 9.39
CA PRO A 334 24.73 3.57 10.01
C PRO A 334 25.78 3.06 9.00
N ALA A 335 27.03 3.52 9.11
CA ALA A 335 28.11 3.12 8.20
C ALA A 335 28.27 1.59 8.13
N PRO A 336 28.58 0.97 6.99
CA PRO A 336 28.86 -0.46 6.93
C PRO A 336 29.92 -0.86 7.96
N LEU A 337 29.74 -2.00 8.63
CA LEU A 337 30.81 -2.53 9.50
C LEU A 337 32.04 -2.74 8.63
N ALA A 338 33.19 -2.20 9.05
CA ALA A 338 34.45 -2.55 8.43
C ALA A 338 34.57 -4.07 8.55
N THR A 339 34.51 -4.79 7.44
CA THR A 339 34.84 -6.21 7.41
C THR A 339 36.25 -6.30 7.96
N SER A 340 36.42 -6.88 9.16
CA SER A 340 37.75 -7.21 9.64
C SER A 340 38.35 -8.11 8.58
N ARG A 341 39.30 -7.56 7.81
CA ARG A 341 40.24 -8.39 7.10
C ARG A 341 40.94 -9.16 8.21
N SER A 342 40.52 -10.41 8.40
CA SER A 342 41.33 -11.40 9.07
C SER A 342 42.66 -11.40 8.33
N SER A 343 43.64 -10.74 8.92
CA SER A 343 45.05 -10.94 8.61
C SER A 343 45.36 -12.38 9.02
N ALA A 344 45.46 -13.24 8.01
CA ALA A 344 46.18 -14.51 8.12
C ALA A 344 47.68 -14.22 8.06
#